data_AF-A0A2G9M088-F1
#
_entry.id   AF-A0A2G9M088-F1
#
_cell.length_a   1.000
_cell.length_b   1.000
_cell.length_c   1.000
_cell.angle_alpha   90.00
_cell.angle_beta   90.00
_cell.angle_gamma   90.00
#
_symmetry.space_group_name_H-M   'P 1'
#
loop_
_entity.id
_entity.type
_entity.pdbx_description
1 polymer ?
#
loop_
_entity_poly.entity_id
_entity_poly.type
_entity_poly.pdbx_seq_one_letter_code
_entity_poly.pdbx_strand_id
1 'polypeptide(L)' 'NFLGERKARTMKIPAGVKVTVDASTITVEGADKEITSQTAARMEQICIIKNRDRRIFQDGIYITEKAGESLLE' A
#
# COMPACT_ATOMS: atom_id res chain seq x y z
N ASN A 1 12.10 6.69 3.07
CA ASN A 1 12.63 6.49 4.44
C ASN A 1 11.44 6.63 5.39
N PHE A 2 10.81 5.52 5.81
CA PHE A 2 9.53 5.54 6.53
C PHE A 2 9.75 5.94 7.99
N LEU A 3 9.30 7.12 8.39
CA LEU A 3 9.43 7.64 9.77
C LEU A 3 10.87 7.61 10.33
N GLY A 4 11.89 7.67 9.46
CA GLY A 4 13.31 7.58 9.86
C GLY A 4 13.83 6.16 10.13
N GLU A 5 13.09 5.11 9.74
CA GLU A 5 13.55 3.73 9.85
C GLU A 5 14.80 3.47 8.99
N ARG A 6 15.85 2.89 9.61
CA ARG A 6 17.05 2.44 8.89
C ARG A 6 16.84 1.17 8.06
N LYS A 7 15.80 0.39 8.38
CA LYS A 7 15.52 -0.90 7.73
C LYS A 7 14.40 -0.73 6.71
N ALA A 8 14.63 -1.23 5.49
CA ALA A 8 13.59 -1.27 4.47
C ALA A 8 12.48 -2.27 4.84
N ARG A 9 11.23 -1.87 4.65
CA ARG A 9 10.08 -2.78 4.68
C ARG A 9 9.93 -3.42 3.29
N THR A 10 9.96 -4.75 3.22
CA THR A 10 9.91 -5.48 1.95
C THR A 10 8.78 -6.48 1.94
N MET A 11 8.13 -6.63 0.79
CA MET A 11 7.06 -7.59 0.55
C MET A 11 7.36 -8.40 -0.71
N LYS A 12 6.92 -9.67 -0.72
CA LYS A 12 6.90 -10.49 -1.94
C LYS A 12 5.61 -10.21 -2.70
N ILE A 13 5.74 -9.89 -3.99
CA ILE A 13 4.60 -9.72 -4.89
C ILE A 13 4.19 -11.11 -5.40
N PRO A 14 2.92 -11.51 -5.27
CA PRO A 14 2.44 -12.78 -5.81
C PRO A 14 2.50 -12.81 -7.35
N ALA A 15 2.58 -14.02 -7.92
CA ALA A 15 2.62 -14.19 -9.36
C ALA A 15 1.32 -13.69 -10.01
N GLY A 16 1.42 -13.02 -11.16
CA GLY A 16 0.26 -12.49 -11.89
C GLY A 16 -0.19 -11.09 -11.46
N VAL A 17 0.50 -10.45 -10.53
CA VAL A 17 0.30 -9.04 -10.15
C VAL A 17 1.47 -8.20 -10.62
N LYS A 18 1.18 -7.10 -11.31
CA LYS A 18 2.12 -6.08 -11.71
C LYS A 18 1.95 -4.87 -10.79
N VAL A 19 3.07 -4.37 -10.29
CA VAL A 19 3.10 -3.17 -9.44
C VAL A 19 3.91 -2.10 -10.17
N THR A 20 3.30 -0.94 -10.37
CA THR A 20 3.93 0.24 -10.94
C THR A 20 3.98 1.33 -9.86
N VAL A 21 5.09 2.04 -9.77
CA VAL A 21 5.31 3.09 -8.77
C VAL A 21 5.61 4.39 -9.50
N ASP A 22 4.68 5.34 -9.41
CA ASP A 22 4.73 6.65 -10.05
C ASP A 22 4.79 7.73 -8.98
N ALA A 23 6.01 8.10 -8.58
CA ALA A 23 6.29 9.07 -7.53
C ALA A 23 5.58 8.77 -6.19
N SER A 24 4.37 9.30 -5.98
CA SER A 24 3.54 9.11 -4.79
C SER A 24 2.40 8.11 -4.99
N THR A 25 2.15 7.66 -6.22
CA THR A 25 1.06 6.76 -6.57
C THR A 25 1.59 5.36 -6.81
N ILE A 26 0.93 4.35 -6.25
CA ILE A 26 1.27 2.95 -6.45
C ILE A 26 0.07 2.28 -7.10
N THR A 27 0.25 1.79 -8.32
CA THR A 27 -0.80 1.11 -9.07
C THR A 27 -0.53 -0.39 -9.04
N VAL A 28 -1.52 -1.16 -8.58
CA VAL A 28 -1.48 -2.61 -8.51
C VAL A 28 -2.46 -3.16 -9.53
N GLU A 29 -1.94 -3.81 -10.57
CA GLU A 29 -2.71 -4.36 -11.68
C GLU A 29 -2.60 -5.88 -11.71
N GLY A 30 -3.70 -6.58 -12.00
CA GLY A 30 -3.71 -8.03 -12.10
C GLY A 30 -5.02 -8.54 -12.69
N ALA A 31 -4.98 -9.74 -13.26
CA ALA A 31 -6.18 -10.39 -13.80
C ALA A 31 -7.12 -10.89 -12.68
N ASP A 32 -6.56 -11.24 -11.52
CA ASP A 32 -7.30 -11.76 -10.37
C ASP A 32 -7.56 -10.65 -9.33
N LYS A 33 -8.84 -10.37 -9.07
CA LYS A 33 -9.26 -9.32 -8.13
C LYS A 33 -8.87 -9.64 -6.69
N GLU A 34 -8.88 -10.89 -6.28
CA GLU A 34 -8.58 -11.30 -4.91
C GLU A 34 -7.09 -11.13 -4.63
N ILE A 35 -6.23 -11.63 -5.52
CA ILE A 35 -4.77 -11.51 -5.39
C ILE A 35 -4.36 -10.03 -5.42
N THR A 36 -4.93 -9.23 -6.33
CA THR A 36 -4.67 -7.79 -6.42
C THR A 36 -5.09 -7.06 -5.15
N SER A 37 -6.30 -7.35 -4.64
CA SER A 37 -6.83 -6.74 -3.40
C SER A 37 -6.01 -7.13 -2.17
N GLN A 38 -5.63 -8.40 -2.04
CA GLN A 38 -4.77 -8.86 -0.95
C GLN A 38 -3.39 -8.20 -1.00
N THR A 39 -2.83 -8.03 -2.20
CA THR A 39 -1.54 -7.36 -2.39
C THR A 39 -1.60 -5.90 -1.94
N ALA A 40 -2.61 -5.15 -2.38
CA ALA A 40 -2.81 -3.77 -1.97
C ALA A 40 -3.02 -3.64 -0.45
N ALA A 41 -3.88 -4.47 0.14
CA ALA A 41 -4.13 -4.47 1.59
C ALA A 41 -2.86 -4.77 2.40
N ARG A 42 -2.02 -5.69 1.91
CA ARG A 42 -0.78 -6.05 2.60
C ARG A 42 0.27 -4.94 2.54
N MET A 43 0.34 -4.17 1.45
CA MET A 43 1.19 -2.99 1.38
C MET A 43 0.81 -1.95 2.45
N GLU A 44 -0.48 -1.66 2.59
CA GLU A 44 -1.00 -0.76 3.63
C GLU A 44 -0.65 -1.29 5.03
N GLN A 45 -0.92 -2.57 5.32
CA GLN A 45 -0.65 -3.17 6.62
C GLN A 45 0.82 -3.12 7.03
N ILE A 46 1.73 -3.33 6.07
CA ILE A 46 3.16 -3.25 6.31
C ILE A 46 3.57 -1.83 6.66
N CYS A 47 2.87 -0.80 6.19
CA CYS A 47 3.15 0.61 6.46
C CYS A 47 2.37 1.18 7.66
N ILE A 48 1.66 0.36 8.44
CA ILE A 48 1.01 0.85 9.66
C ILE A 48 2.06 1.25 10.70
N ILE A 49 1.89 2.45 11.25
CA ILE A 49 2.67 2.94 12.38
C ILE A 49 2.18 2.28 13.67
N LYS A 50 3.08 1.60 14.37
CA LYS A 50 2.83 1.01 15.70
C LYS A 50 3.45 1.91 16.77
N ASN A 51 2.86 1.97 17.96
CA ASN A 51 3.38 2.70 19.14
C ASN A 51 3.53 4.23 18.98
N ARG A 52 2.70 4.85 18.12
CA ARG A 52 2.55 6.30 17.97
C ARG A 52 1.09 6.66 17.74
N ASP A 53 0.74 7.92 17.97
CA ASP A 53 -0.60 8.43 17.69
C ASP A 53 -0.79 8.62 16.18
N ARG A 54 -1.73 7.87 15.61
CA ARG A 54 -2.05 7.86 14.16
C ARG A 54 -2.72 9.16 13.68
N ARG A 55 -3.22 10.00 14.60
CA ARG A 55 -3.85 11.29 14.26
C ARG A 55 -2.81 12.36 13.96
N ILE A 56 -1.64 12.25 14.58
CA ILE A 56 -0.52 13.18 14.41
C ILE A 56 0.42 12.63 13.33
N PHE A 57 0.70 11.33 13.37
CA PHE A 57 1.56 10.66 12.42
C PHE A 57 0.70 9.93 11.38
N GLN A 58 0.50 10.59 10.24
CA GLN A 58 -0.32 10.07 9.14
C GLN A 58 0.50 9.40 8.03
N ASP A 59 1.83 9.30 8.19
CA ASP A 59 2.70 8.63 7.22
C ASP A 59 2.25 7.17 7.00
N GLY A 60 1.95 6.84 5.75
CA GLY A 60 1.41 5.54 5.38
C GLY A 60 1.17 5.44 3.89
N ILE A 61 0.88 4.22 3.44
CA ILE A 61 0.33 3.95 2.11
C ILE A 61 -1.14 3.62 2.37
N TYR A 62 -2.04 4.27 1.63
CA TYR A 62 -3.48 4.09 1.77
C TYR A 62 -4.08 3.72 0.43
N ILE A 63 -5.12 2.90 0.45
CA ILE A 63 -5.88 2.57 -0.75
C ILE A 63 -6.80 3.75 -1.08
N THR A 64 -6.54 4.44 -2.18
CA THR A 64 -7.33 5.59 -2.65
C THR A 64 -8.42 5.19 -3.65
N GLU A 65 -8.16 4.16 -4.45
CA GLU A 65 -9.05 3.70 -5.50
C GLU A 65 -9.15 2.17 -5.44
N LYS A 66 -10.37 1.65 -5.65
CA LYS A 66 -10.62 0.22 -5.69
C LYS A 66 -11.52 -0.13 -6.86
N ALA A 67 -11.00 -0.88 -7.82
CA ALA A 67 -11.75 -1.34 -8.99
C ALA A 67 -12.47 -0.23 -9.78
N GLY A 68 -11.89 0.97 -9.83
CA GLY A 68 -12.45 2.14 -10.53
C GLY A 68 -13.35 3.04 -9.67
N GLU A 69 -13.61 2.67 -8.42
CA GLU A 69 -14.29 3.55 -7.46
C GLU A 69 -13.27 4.25 -6.56
N SER A 70 -13.33 5.57 -6.55
CA SER A 70 -12.54 6.41 -5.63
C SER A 70 -13.13 6.32 -4.22
N LEU A 71 -12.27 6.07 -3.24
CA LEU A 71 -12.63 6.05 -1.81
C LEU A 71 -12.37 7.40 -1.11
N LEU A 72 -11.83 8.37 -1.86
CA LEU A 72 -11.65 9.75 -1.44
C LEU A 72 -12.91 10.54 -1.79
N GLU A 73 -13.93 10.44 -0.94
CA GLU A 73 -15.08 11.34 -0.89
C GLU A 73 -15.26 11.92 0.53
#